data_AF-A0AAU8DG02-F1
#
_entry.id   AF-A0AAU8DG02-F1
#
_cell.length_a   1.000
_cell.length_b   1.000
_cell.length_c   1.000
_cell.angle_alpha   90.00
_cell.angle_beta   90.00
_cell.angle_gamma   90.00
#
_symmetry.space_group_name_H-M   'P 1'
#
loop_
_entity.id
_entity.type
_entity.pdbx_description
1 polymer ?
#
loop_
_entity_poly.entity_id
_entity_poly.type
_entity_poly.pdbx_seq_one_letter_code
_entity_poly.pdbx_strand_id
1 'polypeptide(L)'
;MAVPHARLRELGTTHAALVRLAEPVDFEAGDDRPVDLVCAIIGPEGPTQEPFEALVSACRVLRNPETLAKLRQAGSAAAVHSILAEAV
;
A
#
# COMPACT_ATOMS: atom_id res chain seq x y z
N MET A 1 2.06 9.51 0.66
CA MET A 1 2.05 8.05 0.40
C MET A 1 1.54 7.83 -1.00
N ALA A 2 1.89 6.73 -1.65
CA ALA A 2 1.35 6.35 -2.96
C ALA A 2 0.73 4.96 -2.91
N VAL A 3 -0.27 4.71 -3.76
CA VAL A 3 -0.89 3.39 -3.93
C VAL A 3 -0.92 2.99 -5.41
N PRO A 4 0.25 2.72 -6.02
CA PRO A 4 0.30 2.27 -7.41
C PRO A 4 -0.47 0.96 -7.56
N HIS A 5 -1.31 0.88 -8.58
CA HIS A 5 -2.10 -0.32 -8.81
C HIS A 5 -2.17 -0.66 -10.29
N ALA A 6 -2.26 -1.95 -10.59
CA ALA A 6 -2.32 -2.45 -11.95
C ALA A 6 -3.08 -3.77 -12.00
N ARG A 7 -3.52 -4.13 -13.20
CA ARG A 7 -3.95 -5.48 -13.54
C ARG A 7 -2.93 -6.11 -14.48
N LEU A 8 -2.67 -7.40 -14.28
CA LEU A 8 -1.69 -8.15 -15.05
C LEU A 8 -2.26 -9.54 -15.38
N ARG A 9 -2.27 -9.89 -16.67
CA ARG A 9 -2.92 -11.11 -17.18
C ARG A 9 -2.28 -12.40 -16.67
N GLU A 10 -0.99 -12.36 -16.38
CA GLU A 10 -0.16 -13.48 -15.97
C GLU A 10 -0.36 -13.89 -14.50
N LEU A 11 -1.05 -13.06 -13.71
CA LEU A 11 -1.31 -13.35 -12.30
C LEU A 11 -2.58 -14.19 -12.14
N GLY A 12 -2.54 -15.16 -11.23
CA GLY A 12 -3.72 -15.92 -10.80
C GLY A 12 -4.43 -15.35 -9.57
N THR A 13 -3.77 -14.46 -8.82
CA THR A 13 -4.24 -13.92 -7.54
C THR A 13 -3.78 -12.47 -7.34
N THR A 14 -4.43 -11.76 -6.41
CA THR A 14 -4.00 -10.42 -6.02
C THR A 14 -2.74 -10.49 -5.14
N HIS A 15 -1.82 -9.57 -5.39
CA HIS A 15 -0.58 -9.40 -4.65
C HIS A 15 -0.51 -7.96 -4.14
N ALA A 16 0.02 -7.80 -2.93
CA ALA A 16 0.28 -6.49 -2.33
C ALA A 16 1.72 -6.41 -1.84
N ALA A 17 2.34 -5.24 -1.99
CA ALA A 17 3.65 -4.94 -1.44
C ALA A 17 3.61 -3.60 -0.72
N LEU A 18 4.13 -3.54 0.50
CA LEU A 18 4.35 -2.30 1.22
C LEU A 18 5.85 -2.01 1.27
N VAL A 19 6.23 -0.84 0.78
CA VAL A 19 7.62 -0.39 0.70
C VAL A 19 7.74 0.92 1.47
N ARG A 20 8.68 0.97 2.41
CA ARG A 20 9.17 2.20 3.02
C ARG A 20 10.48 2.58 2.38
N LEU A 21 10.51 3.73 1.72
CA LEU A 21 11.72 4.28 1.10
C LEU A 21 12.65 4.81 2.19
N ALA A 22 13.96 4.70 1.96
CA ALA A 22 14.96 5.28 2.86
C ALA A 22 14.90 6.81 2.85
N GLU A 23 14.65 7.39 1.66
CA GLU A 23 14.49 8.81 1.45
C GLU A 23 13.15 9.06 0.74
N PRO A 24 12.36 10.07 1.17
CA PRO A 24 11.15 10.46 0.47
C PRO A 24 11.47 10.95 -0.95
N VAL A 25 10.66 10.56 -1.94
CA VAL A 25 10.83 10.96 -3.34
C VAL A 25 9.71 11.88 -3.79
N ASP A 26 10.00 12.78 -4.72
CA ASP A 26 8.94 13.47 -5.46
C ASP A 26 8.20 12.46 -6.33
N PHE A 27 6.91 12.28 -6.02
CA PHE A 27 6.04 11.31 -6.67
C PHE A 27 4.88 12.02 -7.38
N GLU A 28 4.93 13.36 -7.50
CA GLU A 28 3.82 14.16 -8.05
C GLU A 28 2.48 13.83 -7.35
N ALA A 29 2.53 13.64 -6.03
CA ALA A 29 1.35 13.33 -5.24
C ALA A 29 0.40 14.53 -5.23
N GLY A 30 -0.92 14.28 -5.20
CA GLY A 30 -1.91 15.36 -5.28
C GLY A 30 -1.95 16.34 -4.10
N ASP A 31 -1.17 16.09 -3.04
CA ASP A 31 -0.94 17.00 -1.91
C ASP A 31 0.43 17.69 -1.96
N ASP A 32 1.17 17.56 -3.07
CA ASP A 32 2.53 18.07 -3.31
C ASP A 32 3.57 17.65 -2.24
N ARG A 33 3.28 16.60 -1.47
CA ARG A 33 4.23 16.08 -0.47
C ARG A 33 5.04 14.91 -1.03
N PRO A 34 6.33 14.84 -0.70
CA PRO A 34 7.15 13.71 -1.09
C PRO A 34 6.63 12.41 -0.46
N VAL A 35 6.81 11.31 -1.17
CA VAL A 35 6.31 9.99 -0.80
C VAL A 35 7.45 9.15 -0.25
N ASP A 36 7.25 8.60 0.95
CA ASP A 36 8.16 7.67 1.62
C ASP A 36 7.54 6.29 1.87
N LEU A 37 6.22 6.19 1.75
CA LEU A 37 5.46 4.94 1.87
C LEU A 37 4.68 4.67 0.59
N VAL A 38 4.92 3.48 0.02
CA VAL A 38 4.29 3.00 -1.21
C VAL A 38 3.61 1.66 -0.94
N CYS A 39 2.31 1.57 -1.20
CA CYS A 39 1.56 0.32 -1.15
C CYS A 39 1.16 -0.08 -2.57
N ALA A 40 1.86 -1.02 -3.18
CA ALA A 40 1.54 -1.50 -4.52
C ALA A 40 0.52 -2.64 -4.46
N ILE A 41 -0.51 -2.60 -5.31
CA ILE A 41 -1.52 -3.66 -5.41
C ILE A 41 -1.66 -4.08 -6.88
N ILE A 42 -1.32 -5.33 -7.16
CA ILE A 42 -1.33 -5.87 -8.52
C ILE A 42 -2.14 -7.15 -8.51
N GLY A 43 -3.13 -7.27 -9.38
CA GLY A 43 -3.97 -8.46 -9.44
C GLY A 43 -4.29 -8.91 -10.86
N PRO A 44 -5.04 -10.01 -11.00
CA PRO A 44 -5.39 -10.56 -12.31
C PRO A 44 -6.26 -9.59 -13.13
N GLU A 45 -6.10 -9.67 -14.45
CA GLU A 45 -7.15 -9.22 -15.37
C GLU A 45 -8.39 -10.11 -15.25
N GLY A 46 -9.57 -9.52 -15.33
CA GLY A 46 -10.83 -10.26 -15.30
C GLY A 46 -11.94 -9.56 -14.53
N PRO A 47 -13.11 -10.22 -14.42
CA PRO A 47 -14.29 -9.62 -13.80
C PRO A 47 -14.18 -9.52 -12.28
N THR A 48 -13.16 -10.15 -11.66
CA THR A 48 -12.97 -10.08 -10.21
C THR A 48 -12.70 -8.65 -9.73
N GLN A 49 -13.39 -8.28 -8.66
CA GLN A 49 -13.21 -7.01 -7.96
C GLN A 49 -12.17 -7.10 -6.85
N GLU A 50 -11.63 -8.29 -6.56
CA GLU A 50 -10.68 -8.52 -5.48
C GLU A 50 -9.50 -7.53 -5.45
N PRO A 51 -8.82 -7.19 -6.57
CA PRO A 51 -7.74 -6.19 -6.53
C PRO A 51 -8.24 -4.79 -6.16
N PHE A 52 -9.45 -4.44 -6.58
CA PHE A 52 -10.07 -3.17 -6.27
C PHE A 52 -10.53 -3.10 -4.81
N GLU A 53 -11.09 -4.17 -4.26
CA GLU A 53 -11.44 -4.27 -2.84
C GLU A 53 -10.20 -4.15 -1.95
N ALA A 54 -9.12 -4.85 -2.32
CA ALA A 54 -7.82 -4.73 -1.65
C ALA A 54 -7.30 -3.29 -1.70
N LEU A 55 -7.41 -2.63 -2.87
CA LEU A 55 -7.05 -1.22 -3.05
C LEU A 55 -7.83 -0.28 -2.14
N VAL A 56 -9.16 -0.43 -2.09
CA VAL A 56 -10.02 0.40 -1.24
C VAL A 56 -9.68 0.20 0.24
N SER A 57 -9.46 -1.06 0.66
CA SER A 57 -9.06 -1.39 2.03
C SER A 57 -7.72 -0.77 2.40
N ALA A 58 -6.69 -0.95 1.57
CA ALA A 58 -5.37 -0.36 1.78
C ALA A 58 -5.42 1.17 1.86
N CYS A 59 -6.16 1.82 0.95
CA CYS A 59 -6.36 3.27 0.99
C CYS A 59 -7.04 3.73 2.29
N ARG A 60 -7.99 2.97 2.84
CA ARG A 60 -8.64 3.29 4.12
C ARG A 60 -7.66 3.20 5.28
N VAL A 61 -6.93 2.10 5.38
CA VAL A 61 -5.92 1.85 6.42
C VAL A 61 -4.83 2.93 6.39
N LEU A 62 -4.31 3.21 5.21
CA LEU A 62 -3.16 4.09 5.03
C LEU A 62 -3.54 5.58 5.05
N ARG A 63 -4.83 5.95 5.06
CA ARG A 63 -5.27 7.32 5.36
C ARG A 63 -5.21 7.68 6.84
N ASN A 64 -5.10 6.70 7.74
CA ASN A 64 -5.00 6.96 9.17
C ASN A 64 -3.58 7.47 9.53
N PRO A 65 -3.44 8.70 10.06
CA PRO A 65 -2.14 9.26 10.43
C PRO A 65 -1.39 8.44 11.49
N GLU A 66 -2.10 7.83 12.44
CA GLU A 66 -1.49 7.00 13.48
C GLU A 66 -0.90 5.71 12.89
N THR A 67 -1.65 5.07 11.98
CA THR A 67 -1.16 3.88 11.25
C THR A 67 0.08 4.24 10.44
N LEU A 68 0.07 5.36 9.70
CA LEU A 68 1.24 5.82 8.95
C LEU A 68 2.45 6.07 9.87
N ALA A 69 2.25 6.69 11.03
CA ALA A 69 3.32 6.92 12.00
C ALA A 69 3.92 5.60 12.52
N LYS A 70 3.08 4.62 12.87
CA LYS A 70 3.52 3.28 13.28
C LYS A 70 4.30 2.57 12.18
N LEU A 71 3.81 2.59 10.94
CA LEU A 71 4.49 1.99 9.78
C LEU A 71 5.86 2.62 9.53
N ARG A 72 5.99 3.94 9.69
CA ARG A 72 7.27 4.65 9.57
C ARG A 72 8.27 4.30 10.65
N GLN A 73 7.81 3.89 11.83
CA GLN A 73 8.68 3.50 12.95
C GLN A 73 8.97 2.00 12.99
N ALA A 74 8.25 1.19 12.21
CA ALA A 74 8.42 -0.26 12.22
C ALA A 74 9.87 -0.67 11.89
N GLY A 75 10.47 -1.47 12.77
CA GLY A 75 11.85 -1.94 12.64
C GLY A 75 12.01 -3.23 11.84
N SER A 76 10.90 -3.89 11.44
CA SER A 76 10.93 -5.16 10.73
C SER A 76 9.67 -5.38 9.90
N ALA A 77 9.76 -6.27 8.92
CA ALA A 77 8.61 -6.69 8.11
C ALA A 77 7.50 -7.34 8.97
N ALA A 78 7.86 -8.07 10.02
CA ALA A 78 6.90 -8.67 10.95
C ALA A 78 6.12 -7.60 11.73
N ALA A 79 6.80 -6.53 12.19
CA ALA A 79 6.13 -5.41 12.86
C ALA A 79 5.17 -4.68 11.92
N VAL A 80 5.59 -4.47 10.66
CA VAL A 80 4.73 -3.92 9.61
C VAL A 80 3.47 -4.78 9.41
N HIS A 81 3.63 -6.10 9.31
CA HIS A 81 2.51 -7.02 9.15
C HIS A 81 1.53 -6.94 10.33
N SER A 82 2.03 -6.88 11.58
CA SER A 82 1.18 -6.73 12.77
C SER A 82 0.36 -5.45 12.75
N ILE A 83 1.00 -4.32 12.43
CA ILE A 83 0.33 -3.00 12.35
C ILE A 83 -0.79 -3.03 11.31
N LEU A 84 -0.56 -3.65 10.14
CA LEU A 84 -1.58 -3.76 9.11
C LEU A 84 -2.73 -4.68 9.53
N ALA A 85 -2.43 -5.83 10.15
CA ALA A 85 -3.44 -6.77 10.61
C ALA A 85 -4.38 -6.18 11.68
N GLU A 86 -3.88 -5.29 12.54
CA GLU A 86 -4.69 -4.58 13.54
C GLU A 86 -5.58 -3.49 12.92
N ALA A 87 -5.25 -3.01 11.73
CA ALA A 87 -5.89 -1.85 11.11
C ALA A 87 -6.99 -2.20 10.09
N VAL A 88 -7.10 -3.47 9.69
CA VAL A 88 -8.05 -3.98 8.69
C VAL A 88 -9.43 -4.23 9.28
#